data_AF-A0A2T2VQW6-F1
#
_entry.id   AF-A0A2T2VQW6-F1
#
_cell.length_a   1.000
_cell.length_b   1.000
_cell.length_c   1.000
_cell.angle_alpha   90.00
_cell.angle_beta   90.00
_cell.angle_gamma   90.00
#
_symmetry.space_group_name_H-M   'P 1'
#
loop_
_entity.id
_entity.type
_entity.pdbx_description
1 polymer ?
#
loop_
_entity_poly.entity_id
_entity_poly.type
_entity_poly.pdbx_seq_one_letter_code
_entity_poly.pdbx_strand_id
1 'polypeptide(L)'
;QVLSPKESDAGIWVHQDAWFNMGTFKKGSHEVYSVKRPQNGAYLFVIDGSFEVSGQQLNKRDALGCWETDTVSLKSLENGSRILIIDVPMNLG
;
A
#
# COMPACT_ATOMS: atom_id res chain seq x y z
N GLN A 1 -12.91 -1.34 -14.57
CA GLN A 1 -12.32 -0.15 -15.21
C GLN A 1 -10.92 -0.53 -15.67
N VAL A 2 -10.59 -0.33 -16.94
CA VAL A 2 -9.38 -0.82 -17.61
C VAL A 2 -8.39 0.33 -17.72
N LEU A 3 -7.11 0.09 -17.38
CA LEU A 3 -6.02 1.06 -17.47
C LEU A 3 -5.31 0.86 -18.82
N SER A 4 -5.04 1.94 -19.55
CA SER A 4 -4.35 1.91 -20.85
C SER A 4 -3.30 3.03 -20.96
N PRO A 5 -2.17 2.78 -21.64
CA PRO A 5 -0.94 3.56 -21.52
C PRO A 5 -0.83 4.75 -22.50
N LYS A 6 -1.94 5.45 -22.82
CA LYS A 6 -1.89 6.57 -23.80
C LYS A 6 -2.38 7.89 -23.20
N GLU A 7 -1.63 8.95 -23.53
CA GLU A 7 -1.75 10.35 -23.06
C GLU A 7 -3.05 11.08 -23.42
N SER A 8 -4.08 10.38 -23.89
CA SER A 8 -5.33 11.00 -24.32
C SER A 8 -6.53 10.34 -23.68
N ASP A 9 -6.56 10.28 -22.35
CA ASP A 9 -7.79 10.00 -21.62
C ASP A 9 -7.74 10.75 -20.28
N ALA A 10 -8.88 11.29 -19.87
CA ALA A 10 -9.08 12.09 -18.67
C ALA A 10 -8.91 11.27 -17.36
N GLY A 11 -7.74 10.67 -17.19
CA GLY A 11 -7.31 9.89 -16.03
C GLY A 11 -6.07 10.53 -15.40
N ILE A 12 -6.00 10.49 -14.07
CA ILE A 12 -4.89 11.03 -13.29
C ILE A 12 -3.57 10.42 -13.78
N TRP A 13 -2.65 11.28 -14.18
CA TRP A 13 -1.30 10.92 -14.59
C TRP A 13 -0.53 10.46 -13.34
N VAL A 14 -0.22 9.17 -13.25
CA VAL A 14 0.66 8.66 -12.19
C VAL A 14 2.01 8.34 -12.83
N HIS A 15 3.09 8.83 -12.22
CA HIS A 15 4.46 8.46 -12.62
C HIS A 15 4.56 6.94 -12.78
N GLN A 16 5.15 6.47 -13.89
CA GLN A 16 5.21 5.04 -14.25
C GLN A 16 5.98 4.16 -13.23
N ASP A 17 6.63 4.76 -12.24
CA ASP A 17 7.37 4.07 -11.19
C ASP A 17 6.56 3.94 -9.90
N ALA A 18 5.27 3.60 -9.96
CA ALA A 18 4.44 3.45 -8.78
C ALA A 18 3.60 2.17 -8.83
N TRP A 19 3.53 1.44 -7.72
CA TRP A 19 2.66 0.27 -7.57
C TRP A 19 1.57 0.54 -6.54
N PHE A 20 0.32 0.28 -6.94
CA PHE A 20 -0.85 0.41 -6.10
C PHE A 20 -1.42 -0.98 -5.85
N ASN A 21 -1.47 -1.38 -4.58
CA ASN A 21 -2.06 -2.65 -4.17
C ASN A 21 -3.18 -2.37 -3.19
N MET A 22 -4.37 -2.90 -3.45
CA MET A 22 -5.51 -2.77 -2.54
C MET A 22 -6.08 -4.14 -2.26
N GLY A 23 -6.37 -4.41 -1.00
CA GLY A 23 -6.90 -5.70 -0.57
C GLY A 23 -7.91 -5.56 0.56
N THR A 24 -8.81 -6.54 0.65
CA THR A 24 -9.75 -6.71 1.75
C THR A 24 -9.50 -8.04 2.42
N PHE A 25 -9.39 -8.04 3.74
CA PHE A 25 -8.88 -9.17 4.51
C PHE A 25 -9.88 -9.65 5.57
N LYS A 26 -9.80 -10.94 5.90
CA LYS A 26 -10.48 -11.50 7.06
C LYS A 26 -9.63 -11.27 8.30
N LYS A 27 -10.24 -11.29 9.48
CA LYS A 27 -9.53 -11.16 10.76
C LYS A 27 -8.48 -12.27 10.89
N GLY A 28 -7.26 -11.88 11.26
CA GLY A 28 -6.14 -12.79 11.45
C GLY A 28 -5.36 -13.13 10.17
N SER A 29 -5.83 -12.71 8.98
CA SER A 29 -5.03 -12.80 7.76
C SER A 29 -3.71 -12.04 7.95
N HIS A 30 -2.61 -12.67 7.52
CA HIS A 30 -1.27 -12.12 7.62
C HIS A 30 -0.59 -12.22 6.26
N GLU A 31 -0.07 -11.10 5.77
CA GLU A 31 0.65 -11.01 4.50
C GLU A 31 1.98 -10.28 4.72
N VAL A 32 2.91 -10.54 3.81
CA VAL A 32 4.16 -9.78 3.72
C VAL A 32 4.21 -9.11 2.36
N TYR A 33 4.21 -7.78 2.37
CA TYR A 33 4.38 -7.00 1.17
C TYR A 33 5.88 -6.79 0.91
N SER A 34 6.38 -7.25 -0.24
CA SER A 34 7.74 -6.95 -0.70
C SER A 34 7.75 -5.65 -1.49
N VAL A 35 8.57 -4.69 -1.04
CA VAL A 35 8.80 -3.43 -1.73
C VAL A 35 9.38 -3.73 -3.12
N LYS A 36 8.83 -3.10 -4.15
CA LYS A 36 9.11 -3.48 -5.54
C LYS A 36 10.50 -3.09 -6.02
N ARG A 37 11.10 -2.06 -5.42
CA ARG A 37 12.47 -1.64 -5.68
C ARG A 37 13.16 -1.21 -4.36
N PRO A 38 14.46 -1.49 -4.16
CA PRO A 38 15.17 -1.16 -2.91
C PRO A 38 15.16 0.31 -2.49
N GLN A 39 14.89 1.24 -3.43
CA GLN A 39 14.88 2.69 -3.19
C GLN A 39 13.46 3.26 -3.05
N ASN A 40 12.47 2.38 -3.09
CA ASN A 40 11.09 2.78 -2.89
C ASN A 40 10.73 2.77 -1.41
N GLY A 41 9.75 3.59 -1.09
CA GLY A 41 9.01 3.53 0.15
C GLY A 41 7.62 2.97 -0.12
N ALA A 42 7.03 2.36 0.91
CA ALA A 42 5.65 1.92 0.91
C ALA A 42 4.83 2.82 1.85
N TYR A 43 3.76 3.39 1.32
CA TYR A 43 2.74 4.10 2.08
C TYR A 43 1.51 3.20 2.23
N LEU A 44 1.22 2.80 3.47
CA LEU A 44 0.10 1.92 3.82
C LEU A 44 -1.02 2.75 4.45
N PHE A 45 -2.17 2.81 3.81
CA PHE A 45 -3.34 3.56 4.25
C PHE A 45 -4.51 2.63 4.53
N VAL A 46 -4.99 2.61 5.78
CA VAL A 46 -6.14 1.81 6.18
C VAL A 46 -7.41 2.53 5.75
N ILE A 47 -8.06 2.02 4.72
CA ILE A 47 -9.32 2.59 4.22
C ILE A 47 -10.47 2.26 5.18
N ASP A 48 -10.49 1.04 5.72
CA ASP A 48 -11.53 0.57 6.64
C ASP A 48 -11.01 -0.55 7.56
N GLY A 49 -11.63 -0.70 8.73
CA GLY A 49 -11.20 -1.66 9.75
C GLY A 49 -9.89 -1.26 10.43
N SER A 50 -9.09 -2.27 10.80
CA SER A 50 -7.80 -2.06 11.47
C SER A 50 -6.77 -3.15 11.09
N PHE A 51 -5.51 -2.76 11.12
CA PHE A 51 -4.35 -3.60 10.81
C PHE A 51 -3.24 -3.40 11.85
N GLU A 52 -2.45 -4.43 12.07
CA GLU A 52 -1.11 -4.31 12.64
C GLU A 52 -0.11 -4.35 11.49
N VAL A 53 0.66 -3.28 11.33
CA VAL A 53 1.65 -3.10 10.25
C VAL A 53 3.02 -2.88 10.88
N SER A 54 3.99 -3.76 10.60
CA SER A 54 5.34 -3.70 11.19
C SER A 54 5.32 -3.53 12.73
N GLY A 55 4.37 -4.16 13.41
CA GLY A 55 4.18 -4.08 14.87
C GLY A 55 3.44 -2.82 15.37
N GLN A 56 3.01 -1.92 14.48
CA GLN A 56 2.20 -0.76 14.82
C GLN A 56 0.72 -1.00 14.47
N GLN A 57 -0.17 -0.78 15.41
CA GLN A 57 -1.61 -0.84 15.14
C GLN A 57 -2.08 0.44 14.45
N LEU A 58 -2.75 0.28 13.31
CA LEU A 58 -3.38 1.32 12.51
C LEU A 58 -4.88 1.08 12.48
N ASN A 59 -5.66 2.12 12.73
CA ASN A 59 -7.11 2.10 12.63
C ASN A 59 -7.57 2.74 11.32
N LYS A 60 -8.89 2.76 11.11
CA LYS A 60 -9.51 3.40 9.95
C LYS A 60 -9.00 4.83 9.74
N ARG A 61 -8.53 5.10 8.53
CA ARG A 61 -7.91 6.36 8.05
C ARG A 61 -6.53 6.67 8.62
N ASP A 62 -5.95 5.78 9.41
CA ASP A 62 -4.54 5.87 9.77
C ASP A 62 -3.66 5.43 8.59
N ALA A 63 -2.43 5.94 8.57
CA ALA A 63 -1.44 5.59 7.58
C ALA A 63 -0.07 5.39 8.22
N LEU A 64 0.76 4.57 7.57
CA LEU A 64 2.15 4.39 7.92
C LEU A 64 3.01 4.46 6.65
N GLY A 65 4.04 5.30 6.69
CA GLY A 65 5.12 5.27 5.71
C GLY A 65 6.23 4.33 6.18
N CYS A 66 6.69 3.45 5.30
CA CYS A 66 7.83 2.57 5.52
C CYS A 66 8.87 2.83 4.44
N TRP A 67 10.12 3.07 4.83
CA TRP A 67 11.28 3.24 3.94
C TRP A 67 12.47 2.51 4.55
N GLU A 68 13.56 2.34 3.79
CA GLU A 68 14.75 1.58 4.23
C GLU A 68 14.42 0.14 4.67
N THR A 69 13.42 -0.47 4.03
CA THR A 69 13.02 -1.86 4.26
C THR A 69 12.65 -2.52 2.94
N ASP A 70 12.99 -3.80 2.81
CA ASP A 70 12.61 -4.62 1.65
C ASP A 70 11.18 -5.18 1.79
N THR A 71 10.65 -5.23 3.02
CA THR A 71 9.36 -5.85 3.31
C THR A 71 8.57 -5.12 4.39
N VAL A 72 7.24 -5.26 4.32
CA VAL A 72 6.30 -4.76 5.33
C VAL A 72 5.35 -5.90 5.69
N SER A 73 5.30 -6.26 6.97
CA SER A 73 4.32 -7.23 7.47
C SER A 73 2.99 -6.53 7.75
N LEU A 74 1.88 -7.18 7.38
CA LEU A 74 0.53 -6.67 7.65
C LEU A 74 -0.38 -7.79 8.16
N LYS A 75 -1.07 -7.53 9.26
CA LYS A 75 -2.04 -8.44 9.85
C LYS A 75 -3.38 -7.73 10.04
N SER A 76 -4.45 -8.29 9.49
CA SER A 76 -5.79 -7.75 9.73
C SER A 76 -6.27 -8.08 11.14
N LEU A 77 -6.72 -7.06 11.87
CA LEU A 77 -7.24 -7.23 13.25
C LEU A 77 -8.76 -7.41 13.28
N GLU A 78 -9.44 -7.12 12.16
CA GLU A 78 -10.89 -7.18 11.99
C GLU A 78 -11.30 -7.88 10.68
N ASN A 79 -12.57 -8.25 10.57
CA ASN A 79 -13.12 -8.83 9.34
C ASN A 79 -13.52 -7.69 8.39
N GLY A 80 -13.14 -7.82 7.14
CA GLY A 80 -13.46 -6.81 6.13
C GLY A 80 -12.55 -5.59 6.15
N SER A 81 -11.44 -5.63 6.91
CA SER A 81 -10.46 -4.54 6.89
C SER A 81 -9.91 -4.37 5.48
N ARG A 82 -9.77 -3.12 5.04
CA ARG A 82 -9.33 -2.76 3.69
C ARG A 82 -8.15 -1.80 3.77
N ILE A 83 -7.09 -2.10 3.06
CA ILE A 83 -5.86 -1.31 3.03
C ILE A 83 -5.45 -1.02 1.59
N LEU A 84 -4.88 0.17 1.38
CA LEU A 84 -4.21 0.58 0.16
C LEU A 84 -2.72 0.70 0.46
N ILE A 85 -1.89 0.08 -0.37
CA ILE A 85 -0.44 0.18 -0.34
C ILE A 85 0.00 0.90 -1.61
N ILE A 86 0.74 1.97 -1.45
CA ILE A 86 1.32 2.76 -2.53
C ILE A 86 2.84 2.66 -2.40
N ASP A 87 3.48 2.04 -3.37
CA ASP A 87 4.92 1.80 -3.38
C ASP A 87 5.54 2.67 -4.48
N VAL A 88 6.39 3.61 -4.06
CA VAL A 88 6.91 4.70 -4.91
C VAL A 88 8.37 5.01 -4.60
N PRO A 89 9.16 5.43 -5.59
CA PRO A 89 10.51 5.97 -5.41
C PRO A 89 10.50 7.10 -4.40
N MET A 90 11.42 7.03 -3.44
CA MET A 90 11.61 8.11 -2.46
C MET A 90 12.63 9.15 -2.94
N ASN A 91 13.38 8.83 -3.99
CA ASN A 91 14.34 9.72 -4.63
C ASN A 91 13.93 9.95 -6.09
N LEU A 92 13.84 11.22 -6.49
CA LEU A 92 13.56 11.64 -7.87
C LEU A 92 14.83 11.86 -8.70
N GLY A 93 15.91 11.14 -8.35
CA GLY A 93 17.28 11.37 -8.85
C GLY A 93 17.62 10.57 -10.09
#